data_AF-A0A959M9Q9-F1
#
_entry.id   AF-A0A959M9Q9-F1
#
_cell.length_a   1.000
_cell.length_b   1.000
_cell.length_c   1.000
_cell.angle_alpha   90.00
_cell.angle_beta   90.00
_cell.angle_gamma   90.00
#
_symmetry.space_group_name_H-M   'P 1'
#
loop_
_entity.id
_entity.type
_entity.pdbx_description
1 polymer ?
#
loop_
_entity_poly.entity_id
_entity_poly.type
_entity_poly.pdbx_seq_one_letter_code
_entity_poly.pdbx_strand_id
1 'polypeptide(L)'
;MMKHFNCTLFSLFLLLTVQAQQVETTLNLYADNFPQEKIHIQTDKETYFSSETVWFKAYILADDLPTNISTNLYADLLDKDG
;
A
#
# COMPACT_ATOMS: atom_id res chain seq x y z
N MET A 1 -0.42 -57.72 2.41
CA MET A 1 -1.67 -56.93 2.49
C MET A 1 -1.67 -55.88 3.60
N MET A 2 -1.09 -56.14 4.79
CA MET A 2 -1.14 -55.20 5.94
C MET A 2 -0.22 -53.96 5.84
N LYS A 3 0.87 -54.00 5.06
CA LYS A 3 1.82 -52.86 4.94
C LYS A 3 1.22 -51.65 4.20
N HIS A 4 0.42 -51.90 3.16
CA HIS A 4 -0.25 -50.84 2.41
C HIS A 4 -1.38 -50.18 3.22
N PHE A 5 -2.06 -50.95 4.07
CA PHE A 5 -3.12 -50.45 4.96
C PHE A 5 -2.58 -49.46 6.01
N ASN A 6 -1.41 -49.75 6.58
CA ASN A 6 -0.76 -48.84 7.53
C ASN A 6 -0.24 -47.57 6.85
N CYS A 7 0.25 -47.65 5.61
CA CYS A 7 0.60 -46.46 4.82
C CYS A 7 -0.61 -45.59 4.49
N THR A 8 -1.75 -46.18 4.10
CA THR A 8 -2.97 -45.40 3.84
C THR A 8 -3.52 -44.74 5.11
N LEU A 9 -3.42 -45.41 6.26
CA LEU A 9 -3.85 -44.85 7.54
C LEU A 9 -2.94 -43.71 7.99
N PHE A 10 -1.62 -43.84 7.79
CA PHE A 10 -0.65 -42.79 8.08
C PHE A 10 -0.83 -41.57 7.16
N SER A 11 -1.10 -41.80 5.87
CA SER A 11 -1.43 -40.74 4.91
C SER A 11 -2.72 -40.01 5.30
N LEU A 12 -3.74 -40.74 5.79
CA LEU A 12 -4.99 -40.14 6.25
C LEU A 12 -4.78 -39.28 7.52
N PHE A 13 -3.92 -39.73 8.43
CA PHE A 13 -3.55 -38.98 9.63
C PHE A 13 -2.79 -37.69 9.30
N LEU A 14 -1.90 -37.70 8.32
CA LEU A 14 -1.18 -36.52 7.82
C LEU A 14 -2.12 -35.44 7.25
N LEU A 15 -3.21 -35.85 6.57
CA LEU A 15 -4.19 -34.92 6.03
C LEU A 15 -4.99 -34.19 7.12
N LEU A 16 -5.20 -34.82 8.28
CA LEU A 16 -5.92 -34.21 9.42
C LEU A 16 -5.12 -33.11 10.12
N THR A 17 -3.81 -33.02 9.87
CA THR A 17 -2.92 -32.03 10.51
C THR A 17 -2.64 -30.80 9.65
N VAL A 18 -3.21 -30.71 8.45
CA VAL A 18 -2.98 -29.54 7.57
C VAL A 18 -3.75 -28.34 8.11
N GLN A 19 -3.02 -27.29 8.48
CA GLN A 19 -3.56 -25.96 8.79
C GLN A 19 -3.35 -25.05 7.58
N ALA A 20 -4.32 -24.20 7.28
CA ALA A 20 -4.19 -23.17 6.25
C ALA A 20 -3.26 -22.03 6.73
N GLN A 21 -2.53 -21.41 5.81
CA GLN A 21 -1.71 -20.24 6.12
C GLN A 21 -2.59 -19.01 6.38
N GLN A 22 -2.28 -18.25 7.43
CA GLN A 22 -2.98 -17.00 7.79
C GLN A 22 -2.51 -15.81 6.92
N VAL A 23 -2.59 -15.94 5.60
CA VAL A 23 -2.12 -14.91 4.65
C VAL A 23 -2.81 -13.57 4.87
N GLU A 24 -4.13 -13.60 5.13
CA GLU A 24 -4.93 -12.39 5.37
C GLU A 24 -4.45 -11.60 6.59
N THR A 25 -4.15 -12.27 7.70
CA THR A 25 -3.65 -11.60 8.91
C THR A 25 -2.31 -10.93 8.66
N THR A 26 -1.38 -11.60 7.98
CA THR A 26 -0.08 -11.01 7.65
C THR A 26 -0.23 -9.84 6.69
N LEU A 27 -1.12 -9.94 5.71
CA LEU A 27 -1.38 -8.87 4.75
C LEU A 27 -2.01 -7.64 5.41
N ASN A 28 -2.97 -7.85 6.31
CA ASN A 28 -3.61 -6.76 7.06
C ASN A 28 -2.60 -6.07 7.98
N LEU A 29 -1.78 -6.84 8.70
CA LEU A 29 -0.69 -6.26 9.49
C LEU A 29 0.27 -5.45 8.63
N TYR A 30 0.62 -5.93 7.44
CA TYR A 30 1.47 -5.18 6.53
C TYR A 30 0.80 -3.85 6.09
N ALA A 31 -0.48 -3.90 5.70
CA ALA A 31 -1.24 -2.71 5.31
C ALA A 31 -1.34 -1.69 6.47
N ASP A 32 -1.58 -2.16 7.70
CA ASP A 32 -1.70 -1.31 8.89
C ASP A 32 -0.36 -0.66 9.28
N ASN A 33 0.76 -1.38 9.11
CA ASN A 33 2.08 -0.86 9.48
C ASN A 33 2.71 0.03 8.38
N PHE A 34 2.29 -0.15 7.12
CA PHE A 34 2.84 0.56 5.98
C PHE A 34 1.71 1.12 5.09
N PRO A 35 0.90 2.05 5.61
CA PRO A 35 -0.16 2.66 4.81
C PRO A 35 0.45 3.43 3.65
N GLN A 36 -0.19 3.34 2.48
CA GLN A 36 0.29 3.99 1.28
C GLN A 36 -0.04 5.48 1.31
N GLU A 37 0.99 6.33 1.38
CA GLU A 37 0.82 7.78 1.27
C GLU A 37 0.74 8.22 -0.19
N LYS A 38 -0.13 9.19 -0.47
CA LYS A 38 -0.25 9.87 -1.76
C LYS A 38 -0.13 11.37 -1.58
N ILE A 39 0.51 12.02 -2.54
CA ILE A 39 0.63 13.48 -2.58
C ILE A 39 -0.42 14.00 -3.56
N HIS A 40 -1.26 14.93 -3.07
CA HIS A 40 -2.22 15.64 -3.89
C HIS A 40 -1.82 17.12 -3.98
N ILE A 41 -1.69 17.64 -5.20
CA ILE A 41 -1.33 19.04 -5.46
C ILE A 41 -2.52 19.70 -6.14
N GLN A 42 -3.00 20.78 -5.54
CA GLN A 42 -4.07 21.61 -6.09
C GLN A 42 -3.50 22.98 -6.43
N THR A 43 -3.65 23.39 -7.68
CA THR A 43 -3.36 24.75 -8.14
C THR A 43 -4.62 25.63 -8.07
N ASP A 44 -4.44 26.94 -8.03
CA ASP A 44 -5.57 27.88 -8.03
C ASP A 44 -6.28 27.99 -9.38
N LYS A 45 -5.58 27.67 -10.48
CA LYS A 45 -6.10 27.71 -11.86
C LYS A 45 -5.59 26.54 -12.70
N GLU A 46 -6.29 26.27 -13.79
CA GLU A 46 -5.91 25.25 -14.80
C GLU A 46 -4.86 25.76 -15.79
N THR A 47 -4.85 27.07 -16.08
CA THR A 47 -3.92 27.69 -17.03
C THR A 47 -3.46 29.06 -16.53
N TYR A 48 -2.20 29.39 -16.84
CA TYR A 48 -1.57 30.63 -16.41
C TYR A 48 -0.96 31.37 -17.60
N PHE A 49 -1.08 32.70 -17.59
CA PHE A 49 -0.35 33.56 -18.51
C PHE A 49 1.03 33.89 -17.96
N SER A 50 1.91 34.36 -18.84
CA SER A 50 3.22 34.86 -18.42
C SER A 50 3.06 35.95 -17.37
N SER A 51 3.93 35.93 -16.37
CA SER A 51 3.96 36.87 -15.25
C SER A 51 2.82 36.72 -14.22
N GLU A 52 2.00 35.68 -14.31
CA GLU A 52 1.09 35.32 -13.21
C GLU A 52 1.82 34.51 -12.13
N THR A 53 1.42 34.70 -10.87
CA THR A 53 1.84 33.85 -9.75
C THR A 53 1.01 32.57 -9.74
N VAL A 54 1.67 31.42 -9.71
CA VAL A 54 1.02 30.12 -9.50
C VAL A 54 0.85 29.88 -8.01
N TRP A 55 -0.39 29.86 -7.52
CA TRP A 55 -0.67 29.48 -6.14
C TRP A 55 -1.00 27.99 -6.07
N PHE A 56 -0.45 27.29 -5.08
CA PHE A 56 -0.74 25.87 -4.89
C PHE A 56 -0.88 25.50 -3.41
N LYS A 57 -1.57 24.39 -3.18
CA LYS A 57 -1.61 23.67 -1.91
C LYS A 57 -1.23 22.22 -2.17
N ALA A 58 -0.46 21.64 -1.26
CA ALA A 58 -0.10 20.24 -1.30
C ALA A 58 -0.58 19.54 -0.04
N TYR A 59 -1.03 18.31 -0.20
CA TYR A 59 -1.57 17.47 0.86
C TYR A 59 -0.91 16.10 0.79
N ILE A 60 -0.46 15.59 1.92
CA ILE A 60 -0.05 14.18 2.05
C ILE A 60 -1.25 13.46 2.67
N LEU A 61 -1.75 12.45 1.97
CA LEU A 61 -2.94 11.69 2.36
C LEU A 61 -2.60 10.20 2.49
N ALA A 62 -3.24 9.51 3.43
CA ALA A 62 -3.35 8.06 3.48
C ALA A 62 -4.84 7.72 3.62
N ASP A 63 -5.34 6.78 2.82
CA ASP A 63 -6.78 6.43 2.78
C ASP A 63 -7.72 7.65 2.66
N ASP A 64 -7.37 8.59 1.78
CA ASP A 64 -8.11 9.83 1.52
C ASP A 64 -8.19 10.83 2.69
N LEU A 65 -7.45 10.59 3.77
CA LEU A 65 -7.38 11.46 4.94
C LEU A 65 -5.96 12.05 5.11
N PRO A 66 -5.82 13.26 5.67
CA PRO A 66 -4.52 13.81 6.02
C PRO A 66 -3.74 12.86 6.95
N THR A 67 -2.50 12.58 6.58
CA THR A 67 -1.58 11.72 7.33
C THR A 67 -0.51 12.56 8.03
N ASN A 68 -0.01 12.04 9.15
CA ASN A 68 1.10 12.60 9.91
C ASN A 68 2.36 11.71 9.86
N ILE A 69 2.38 10.69 9.00
CA ILE A 69 3.52 9.77 8.87
C ILE A 69 4.70 10.49 8.22
N SER A 70 4.47 11.10 7.05
CA SER A 70 5.42 12.03 6.44
C SER A 70 5.12 13.47 6.83
N THR A 71 6.14 14.21 7.27
CA THR A 71 6.00 15.61 7.73
C THR A 71 6.59 16.64 6.78
N ASN A 72 7.57 16.25 5.94
CA ASN A 72 8.26 17.13 5.02
C ASN A 72 7.92 16.78 3.58
N LEU A 73 7.59 17.80 2.78
CA LEU A 73 7.42 17.71 1.34
C LEU A 73 8.40 18.66 0.67
N TYR A 74 9.28 18.13 -0.18
CA TYR A 74 10.16 18.92 -1.03
C TYR A 74 9.60 18.91 -2.44
N ALA A 75 9.55 20.08 -3.08
CA ALA A 75 9.01 20.23 -4.42
C ALA A 75 9.82 21.27 -5.19
N ASP A 76 10.13 20.94 -6.44
CA ASP A 76 10.75 21.84 -7.40
C ASP A 76 9.75 22.14 -8.52
N LEU A 77 9.65 23.42 -8.89
CA LEU A 77 8.86 23.85 -10.04
C LEU A 77 9.80 23.95 -11.24
N LEU A 78 9.66 23.01 -12.17
CA LEU A 78 10.43 22.94 -13.40
C LEU A 78 9.72 23.69 -14.53
N ASP A 79 10.48 24.18 -15.50
CA ASP A 79 9.92 24.76 -16.72
C ASP A 79 9.71 23.68 -17.80
N LYS A 80 9.46 24.11 -19.03
CA LYS A 80 9.22 23.20 -20.16
C LYS A 80 10.43 22.33 -20.56
N ASP A 81 11.64 22.73 -20.18
CA ASP A 81 12.89 22.06 -20.54
C ASP A 81 13.37 21.10 -19.43
N GLY A 82 12.71 21.09 -18.27
CA GLY A 82 13.02 20.25 -17.10
C GLY A 82 13.88 20.97 -16.07
#